data_AF-A0A7U9RT60-F1
#
_entry.id   AF-A0A7U9RT60-F1
#
_cell.length_a   1.000
_cell.length_b   1.000
_cell.length_c   1.000
_cell.angle_alpha   90.00
_cell.angle_beta   90.00
_cell.angle_gamma   90.00
#
_symmetry.space_group_name_H-M   'P 1'
#
loop_
_entity.id
_entity.type
_entity.pdbx_description
1 polymer ?
#
loop_
_entity_poly.entity_id
_entity_poly.type
_entity_poly.pdbx_seq_one_letter_code
_entity_poly.pdbx_strand_id
1 'polypeptide(L)'
;MYEFAIVCLVNELGNIENYKLSTSLSKRALRESLMQKRVWIIADCLYNIWWNENEQRKNIGQSINKKIMTESLQQCILLSHFCRQTFDEKFYRDKVIFQE
;
A
#
# COMPACT_ATOMS: atom_id res chain seq x y z
N MET A 1 -12.62 -7.51 10.25
CA MET A 1 -13.72 -7.10 9.34
C MET A 1 -13.64 -5.63 8.94
N TYR A 2 -13.63 -4.66 9.87
CA TYR A 2 -13.57 -3.23 9.49
C TYR A 2 -12.29 -2.86 8.73
N GLU A 3 -11.11 -3.30 9.18
CA GLU A 3 -9.84 -3.02 8.49
C GLU A 3 -9.81 -3.58 7.06
N PHE A 4 -10.25 -4.83 6.90
CA PHE A 4 -10.37 -5.45 5.58
C PHE A 4 -11.30 -4.65 4.65
N ALA A 5 -12.48 -4.23 5.14
CA ALA A 5 -13.41 -3.41 4.35
C ALA A 5 -12.78 -2.06 3.95
N ILE A 6 -11.98 -1.46 4.84
CA ILE A 6 -11.24 -0.23 4.53
C ILE A 6 -10.18 -0.48 3.45
N VAL A 7 -9.43 -1.59 3.51
CA VAL A 7 -8.44 -1.96 2.49
C VAL A 7 -9.11 -2.11 1.12
N CYS A 8 -10.22 -2.84 1.05
CA CYS A 8 -10.97 -2.97 -0.21
C CYS A 8 -11.44 -1.61 -0.73
N LEU A 9 -12.02 -0.77 0.14
CA LEU A 9 -12.51 0.54 -0.26
C LEU A 9 -11.39 1.43 -0.81
N VAL A 10 -10.23 1.51 -0.14
CA VAL A 10 -9.13 2.37 -0.61
C VAL A 10 -8.53 1.86 -1.91
N ASN A 11 -8.46 0.54 -2.10
CA ASN A 11 -8.00 -0.06 -3.35
C ASN A 11 -8.94 0.27 -4.51
N GLU A 12 -10.25 0.10 -4.33
CA GLU A 12 -11.24 0.45 -5.35
C GLU A 12 -11.21 1.94 -5.69
N LEU A 13 -11.04 2.81 -4.68
CA LEU A 13 -10.88 4.25 -4.90
C LEU A 13 -9.61 4.57 -5.71
N GLY A 14 -8.52 3.84 -5.50
CA GLY A 14 -7.30 3.97 -6.30
C GLY A 14 -7.51 3.50 -7.74
N ASN A 15 -8.24 2.40 -7.94
CA ASN A 15 -8.55 1.84 -9.25
C ASN A 15 -9.40 2.79 -10.12
N ILE A 16 -10.30 3.56 -9.52
CA ILE A 16 -11.09 4.60 -10.21
C ILE A 16 -10.37 5.96 -10.28
N GLU A 17 -9.05 5.98 -10.08
CA GLU A 17 -8.18 7.16 -10.12
C GLU A 17 -8.48 8.24 -9.06
N ASN A 18 -9.28 7.91 -8.04
CA ASN A 18 -9.53 8.80 -6.91
C ASN A 18 -8.40 8.71 -5.87
N TYR A 19 -7.18 8.93 -6.34
CA TYR A 19 -5.93 8.81 -5.59
C TYR A 19 -5.91 9.67 -4.32
N LYS A 20 -6.45 10.90 -4.38
CA LYS A 20 -6.45 11.82 -3.24
C LYS A 20 -7.29 11.28 -2.09
N LEU A 21 -8.50 10.80 -2.39
CA LEU A 21 -9.38 10.23 -1.36
C LEU A 21 -8.82 8.92 -0.84
N SER A 22 -8.39 8.03 -1.73
CA SER A 22 -7.75 6.75 -1.38
C SER A 22 -6.58 6.93 -0.42
N THR A 23 -5.63 7.81 -0.75
CA THR A 23 -4.47 8.13 0.10
C THR A 23 -4.87 8.78 1.43
N SER A 24 -5.88 9.64 1.44
CA SER A 24 -6.36 10.27 2.68
C SER A 24 -6.96 9.25 3.65
N LEU A 25 -7.72 8.28 3.13
CA LEU A 25 -8.32 7.22 3.92
C LEU A 25 -7.26 6.23 4.42
N SER A 26 -6.30 5.84 3.58
CA SER A 26 -5.18 5.00 4.02
C SER A 26 -4.36 5.68 5.13
N LYS A 27 -4.07 6.98 5.03
CA LYS A 27 -3.37 7.71 6.10
C LYS A 27 -4.17 7.75 7.41
N ARG A 28 -5.48 7.93 7.32
CA ARG A 28 -6.37 7.89 8.49
C ARG A 28 -6.39 6.49 9.12
N ALA A 29 -6.58 5.44 8.31
CA ALA A 29 -6.60 4.06 8.76
C ALA A 29 -5.27 3.65 9.41
N LEU A 30 -4.14 4.05 8.81
CA LEU A 30 -2.81 3.85 9.35
C LEU A 30 -2.66 4.52 10.72
N ARG A 31 -3.06 5.79 10.84
CA ARG A 31 -2.99 6.54 12.11
C ARG A 31 -3.79 5.85 13.23
N GLU A 32 -5.05 5.49 12.96
CA GLU A 32 -5.91 4.82 13.94
C GLU A 32 -5.34 3.47 14.37
N SER A 33 -4.82 2.70 13.40
CA SER A 33 -4.23 1.39 13.67
C SER A 33 -2.97 1.50 14.50
N LEU A 34 -2.09 2.46 14.21
CA LEU A 34 -0.91 2.74 15.01
C LEU A 34 -1.26 3.19 16.43
N MET A 35 -2.25 4.08 16.60
CA MET A 35 -2.73 4.51 17.91
C MET A 35 -3.26 3.33 18.74
N GLN A 36 -3.89 2.36 18.08
CA GLN A 36 -4.42 1.15 18.70
C GLN A 36 -3.42 -0.02 18.71
N LYS A 37 -2.18 0.19 18.27
CA LYS A 37 -1.12 -0.84 18.18
C LYS A 37 -1.51 -2.05 17.32
N ARG A 38 -2.37 -1.84 16.32
CA ARG A 38 -2.79 -2.84 15.35
C ARG A 38 -1.89 -2.77 14.11
N VAL A 39 -1.22 -3.89 13.84
CA VAL A 39 -0.19 -3.97 12.78
C VAL A 39 -0.75 -4.51 11.47
N TRP A 40 -1.89 -5.21 11.52
CA TRP A 40 -2.44 -5.99 10.41
C TRP A 40 -2.60 -5.18 9.11
N ILE A 41 -3.22 -3.99 9.17
CA ILE A 41 -3.52 -3.17 7.98
C ILE A 41 -2.34 -2.34 7.46
N ILE A 42 -1.20 -2.33 8.17
CA ILE A 42 -0.13 -1.35 7.93
C ILE A 42 0.49 -1.56 6.54
N ALA A 43 0.77 -2.82 6.17
CA ALA A 43 1.37 -3.14 4.87
C ALA A 43 0.50 -2.62 3.71
N ASP A 44 -0.80 -2.89 3.74
CA ASP A 44 -1.74 -2.47 2.70
C ASP A 44 -1.88 -0.96 2.61
N CYS A 45 -1.94 -0.27 3.76
CA CYS A 45 -2.01 1.18 3.78
C CYS A 45 -0.75 1.82 3.19
N LEU A 46 0.43 1.31 3.54
CA LEU A 46 1.70 1.80 3.02
C LEU A 46 1.81 1.56 1.51
N TYR A 47 1.48 0.35 1.06
CA TYR A 47 1.49 0.01 -0.36
C TYR A 47 0.51 0.89 -1.14
N ASN A 48 -0.73 1.06 -0.66
CA ASN A 48 -1.74 1.84 -1.37
C ASN A 48 -1.38 3.32 -1.49
N ILE A 49 -0.86 3.93 -0.41
CA ILE A 49 -0.36 5.32 -0.45
C ILE A 49 0.73 5.45 -1.51
N TRP A 50 1.69 4.52 -1.47
CA TRP A 50 2.82 4.52 -2.39
C TRP A 50 2.38 4.31 -3.85
N TRP A 51 1.48 3.35 -4.10
CA TRP A 51 0.95 3.05 -5.44
C TRP A 51 0.25 4.28 -6.03
N ASN A 52 -0.63 4.92 -5.26
CA ASN A 52 -1.34 6.12 -5.68
C ASN A 52 -0.39 7.28 -6.00
N GLU A 53 0.63 7.51 -5.16
CA GLU A 53 1.63 8.55 -5.42
C GLU A 53 2.42 8.27 -6.70
N ASN A 54 2.69 7.01 -7.01
CA ASN A 54 3.36 6.62 -8.24
C ASN A 54 2.47 6.75 -9.48
N GLU A 55 1.21 6.35 -9.42
CA GLU A 55 0.27 6.55 -10.54
C GLU A 55 0.07 8.04 -10.83
N GLN A 56 -0.04 8.88 -9.80
CA GLN A 56 -0.06 10.34 -9.98
C GLN A 56 1.20 10.87 -10.67
N ARG A 57 2.39 10.39 -10.28
CA ARG A 57 3.65 10.79 -10.92
C ARG A 57 3.73 10.34 -12.38
N LYS A 58 3.29 9.11 -12.68
CA LYS A 58 3.22 8.60 -14.06
C LYS A 58 2.32 9.49 -14.93
N ASN A 59 1.16 9.89 -14.41
CA ASN A 59 0.22 10.75 -15.13
C ASN A 59 0.81 12.14 -15.46
N ILE A 60 1.79 12.61 -14.68
CA ILE A 60 2.48 13.90 -14.89
C ILE A 60 3.81 13.70 -15.65
N GLY A 61 4.14 12.48 -16.07
CA GLY A 61 5.37 12.15 -16.81
C GLY A 61 6.64 12.19 -15.95
N GLN A 62 6.53 12.14 -14.63
CA GLN A 62 7.67 12.11 -13.73
C GLN A 62 8.24 10.70 -13.57
N SER A 63 9.57 10.58 -13.60
CA SER A 63 10.27 9.31 -13.40
C SER A 63 10.10 8.79 -11.98
N ILE A 64 9.85 7.49 -11.85
CA ILE A 64 9.73 6.80 -10.56
C ILE A 64 11.13 6.43 -10.05
N ASN A 65 11.39 6.71 -8.77
CA ASN A 65 12.61 6.24 -8.12
C ASN A 65 12.49 4.75 -7.76
N LYS A 66 13.11 3.89 -8.59
CA LYS A 66 13.09 2.43 -8.39
C LYS A 66 13.63 1.97 -7.04
N LYS A 67 14.64 2.65 -6.48
CA LYS A 67 15.25 2.29 -5.20
C LYS A 67 14.26 2.45 -4.03
N ILE A 68 13.55 3.58 -4.00
CA ILE A 68 12.53 3.86 -2.98
C ILE A 68 11.37 2.84 -3.09
N MET A 69 11.02 2.43 -4.31
CA MET A 69 10.01 1.40 -4.55
C MET A 69 10.42 0.05 -3.94
N THR A 70 11.65 -0.40 -4.18
CA THR A 70 12.15 -1.67 -3.64
C THR A 70 12.21 -1.67 -2.11
N GLU A 71 12.69 -0.58 -1.49
CA GLU A 71 12.72 -0.45 -0.03
C GLU A 71 11.31 -0.49 0.60
N SER A 72 10.35 0.20 -0.02
CA SER A 72 8.96 0.25 0.46
C SER A 72 8.26 -1.11 0.33
N LEU A 73 8.49 -1.81 -0.79
CA LEU A 73 7.97 -3.17 -1.00
C LEU A 73 8.57 -4.17 -0.02
N GLN A 74 9.87 -4.08 0.28
CA GLN A 74 10.50 -4.93 1.30
C GLN A 74 9.87 -4.74 2.68
N GLN A 75 9.54 -3.51 3.06
CA GLN A 75 8.80 -3.24 4.31
C GLN A 75 7.42 -3.87 4.31
N CYS A 76 6.68 -3.79 3.19
CA CYS A 76 5.36 -4.42 3.05
C CYS A 76 5.46 -5.95 3.15
N ILE A 77 6.48 -6.56 2.56
CA ILE A 77 6.76 -8.01 2.68
C ILE A 77 7.02 -8.40 4.14
N LEU A 78 7.86 -7.64 4.84
CA LEU A 78 8.19 -7.92 6.24
C LEU A 78 6.95 -7.84 7.15
N LEU A 79 6.11 -6.83 6.96
CA LEU A 79 4.88 -6.63 7.74
C LEU A 79 3.81 -7.69 7.42
N SER A 80 3.58 -7.99 6.14
CA SER A 80 2.64 -9.04 5.73
C SER A 80 3.06 -10.41 6.25
N HIS A 81 4.36 -10.72 6.20
CA HIS A 81 4.91 -11.95 6.78
C HIS A 81 4.69 -12.03 8.29
N PHE A 82 5.00 -10.95 9.02
CA PHE A 82 4.79 -10.86 10.47
C PHE A 82 3.32 -11.13 10.85
N CYS A 83 2.38 -10.59 10.06
CA CYS A 83 0.95 -10.78 10.27
C CYS A 83 0.37 -12.06 9.64
N ARG A 84 1.21 -12.91 9.02
CA ARG A 84 0.81 -14.15 8.30
C ARG A 84 -0.19 -13.91 7.17
N GLN A 85 -0.09 -12.77 6.50
CA GLN A 85 -0.91 -12.38 5.36
C GLN A 85 -0.31 -12.96 4.08
N THR A 86 -0.49 -14.27 3.88
CA THR A 86 0.20 -15.03 2.81
C THR A 86 -0.18 -14.57 1.40
N PHE A 87 -1.43 -14.13 1.20
CA PHE A 87 -1.89 -13.59 -0.07
C PHE A 87 -1.18 -12.27 -0.41
N ASP A 88 -1.19 -11.32 0.52
CA ASP A 88 -0.57 -10.01 0.34
C ASP A 88 0.95 -10.12 0.24
N GLU A 89 1.57 -10.98 1.04
CA GLU A 89 3.01 -11.26 0.95
C GLU A 89 3.40 -11.73 -0.45
N LYS A 90 2.64 -12.69 -1.01
CA LYS A 90 2.87 -13.17 -2.38
C LYS A 90 2.71 -12.05 -3.40
N PHE A 91 1.65 -11.25 -3.27
CA PHE A 91 1.40 -10.12 -4.15
C PHE A 91 2.56 -9.11 -4.14
N TYR A 92 3.09 -8.75 -2.96
CA TYR A 92 4.23 -7.85 -2.86
C TYR A 92 5.52 -8.44 -3.45
N ARG A 93 5.77 -9.74 -3.25
CA ARG A 93 6.92 -10.43 -3.85
C ARG A 93 6.84 -10.44 -5.38
N ASP A 94 5.67 -10.73 -5.93
CA ASP A 94 5.46 -10.71 -7.39
C ASP A 94 5.77 -9.31 -7.94
N LYS A 95 5.34 -8.24 -7.25
CA LYS A 95 5.64 -6.85 -7.65
C LYS A 95 7.12 -6.49 -7.63
N VAL A 96 7.93 -7.07 -6.74
CA VAL A 96 9.39 -6.86 -6.73
C VAL A 96 10.04 -7.49 -7.97
N ILE A 97 9.60 -8.69 -8.37
CA ILE A 97 10.14 -9.40 -9.54
C ILE A 97 9.89 -8.64 -10.84
N PHE A 98 8.76 -7.94 -10.97
CA PHE A 98 8.44 -7.12 -12.16
C PHE A 98 9.26 -5.80 -12.26
N GLN A 99 10.16 -5.51 -11.32
CA GLN A 99 10.98 -4.29 -11.36
C GLN A 99 12.41 -4.48 -11.85
N GLU A 100 12.92 -5.72 -11.80
CA GLU A 100 14.20 -6.13 -12.37
C GLU A 100 14.10 -6.26 -13.89
#